data_AF-A0A2E9EA71-F1
#
_entry.id   AF-A0A2E9EA71-F1
#
_cell.length_a   1.000
_cell.length_b   1.000
_cell.length_c   1.000
_cell.angle_alpha   90.00
_cell.angle_beta   90.00
_cell.angle_gamma   90.00
#
_symmetry.space_group_name_H-M   'P 1'
#
loop_
_entity.id
_entity.type
_entity.pdbx_description
1 polymer ?
#
loop_
_entity_poly.entity_id
_entity_poly.type
_entity_poly.pdbx_seq_one_letter_code
_entity_poly.pdbx_strand_id
1 'polypeptide(L)' 'VTDKSAPIVGEFAKIFGMPEDEMKAHPHALFGSAEEICEELERRREIFGISYITVGTDNLESFAPVVKKLTGK' A
#
# COMPACT_ATOMS: atom_id res chain seq x y z
N VAL A 1 3.09 -4.92 4.83
CA VAL A 1 3.95 -3.79 5.27
C VAL A 1 5.35 -4.30 5.50
N THR A 2 6.33 -3.84 4.74
CA THR A 2 7.73 -4.30 4.81
C THR A 2 8.66 -3.33 4.08
N ASP A 3 9.86 -3.11 4.64
CA ASP A 3 10.91 -2.32 3.98
C ASP A 3 11.54 -3.04 2.79
N LYS A 4 11.20 -4.33 2.58
CA LYS A 4 11.69 -5.16 1.48
C LYS A 4 10.55 -5.48 0.50
N SER A 5 9.88 -4.44 0.00
CA SER A 5 8.72 -4.59 -0.89
C SER A 5 9.09 -4.92 -2.33
N ALA A 6 10.28 -4.52 -2.80
CA ALA A 6 10.67 -4.65 -4.21
C ALA A 6 10.55 -6.07 -4.80
N PRO A 7 10.97 -7.16 -4.12
CA PRO A 7 10.78 -8.51 -4.64
C PRO A 7 9.29 -8.88 -4.82
N ILE A 8 8.44 -8.44 -3.89
CA ILE A 8 6.99 -8.71 -3.90
C ILE A 8 6.33 -7.95 -5.05
N VAL A 9 6.73 -6.69 -5.26
CA VAL A 9 6.28 -5.88 -6.40
C VAL A 9 6.63 -6.57 -7.72
N GLY A 10 7.86 -7.07 -7.87
CA GLY A 10 8.31 -7.76 -9.07
C GLY A 10 7.54 -9.06 -9.35
N GLU A 11 7.18 -9.82 -8.32
CA GLU A 11 6.32 -11.01 -8.48
C GLU A 11 4.90 -10.64 -8.93
N PHE A 12 4.30 -9.65 -8.28
CA PHE A 12 2.97 -9.17 -8.65
C PHE A 12 2.95 -8.57 -10.06
N ALA A 13 3.93 -7.74 -10.40
CA ALA A 13 4.08 -7.17 -11.74
C ALA A 13 4.07 -8.27 -12.83
N LYS A 14 4.77 -9.39 -12.59
CA LYS A 14 4.75 -10.55 -13.50
C LYS A 14 3.39 -11.23 -13.57
N ILE A 15 2.74 -11.45 -12.43
CA ILE A 15 1.40 -12.08 -12.37
C ILE A 15 0.36 -11.26 -13.12
N PHE A 16 0.42 -9.94 -12.97
CA PHE A 16 -0.51 -9.00 -13.60
C PHE A 16 -0.09 -8.59 -15.02
N GLY A 17 1.10 -8.97 -15.47
CA GLY A 17 1.62 -8.63 -16.81
C GLY A 17 1.89 -7.13 -16.99
N MET A 18 2.32 -6.45 -15.93
CA MET A 18 2.51 -4.99 -15.88
C MET A 18 3.95 -4.60 -15.53
N PRO A 19 4.39 -3.37 -15.87
CA PRO A 19 5.64 -2.82 -15.35
C PRO A 19 5.63 -2.66 -13.83
N GLU A 20 6.77 -2.84 -13.17
CA GLU A 20 6.88 -2.73 -11.71
C GLU A 20 6.45 -1.36 -11.17
N ASP A 21 6.78 -0.28 -11.87
CA ASP A 21 6.43 1.07 -11.42
C ASP A 21 4.93 1.34 -11.53
N GLU A 22 4.26 0.78 -12.54
CA GLU A 22 2.78 0.79 -12.59
C GLU A 22 2.19 -0.08 -11.49
N MET A 23 2.83 -1.21 -11.17
CA MET A 23 2.38 -2.08 -10.09
C MET A 23 2.47 -1.40 -8.72
N LYS A 24 3.53 -0.61 -8.46
CA LYS A 24 3.65 0.18 -7.23
C LYS A 24 2.50 1.18 -7.07
N ALA A 25 2.06 1.80 -8.17
CA ALA A 25 0.98 2.78 -8.18
C ALA A 25 -0.43 2.15 -8.23
N HIS A 26 -0.53 0.81 -8.25
CA HIS A 26 -1.78 0.13 -8.49
C HIS A 26 -2.76 0.26 -7.31
N PRO A 27 -4.03 0.64 -7.55
CA PRO A 27 -4.97 1.04 -6.49
C PRO A 27 -5.39 -0.11 -5.56
N HIS A 28 -5.31 -1.36 -6.01
CA HIS A 28 -5.73 -2.53 -5.22
C HIS A 28 -4.65 -3.10 -4.29
N ALA A 29 -3.41 -2.61 -4.37
CA ALA A 29 -2.32 -3.08 -3.53
C ALA A 29 -1.55 -1.90 -2.90
N LEU A 30 -0.91 -2.18 -1.77
CA LEU A 30 -0.06 -1.25 -1.03
C LEU A 30 1.26 -1.96 -0.77
N PHE A 31 2.36 -1.36 -1.22
CA PHE A 31 3.69 -1.94 -1.13
C PHE A 31 4.61 -0.97 -0.40
N GLY A 32 5.43 -1.49 0.52
CA GLY A 32 6.43 -0.70 1.23
C GLY A 32 6.32 -0.74 2.74
N SER A 33 7.16 0.08 3.35
CA SER A 33 7.19 0.41 4.77
C SER A 33 5.88 1.07 5.20
N ALA A 34 5.70 1.23 6.51
CA ALA A 34 4.53 1.92 7.02
C ALA A 34 4.48 3.40 6.57
N GLU A 35 5.64 4.05 6.41
CA GLU A 35 5.75 5.43 5.94
C GLU A 35 5.28 5.56 4.49
N GLU A 36 5.87 4.77 3.59
CA GLU A 36 5.55 4.78 2.16
C GLU A 36 4.06 4.47 1.92
N ILE A 37 3.50 3.53 2.70
CA ILE A 37 2.08 3.21 2.62
C ILE A 37 1.21 4.38 3.11
N CYS A 38 1.60 5.10 4.16
CA CYS A 38 0.86 6.29 4.60
C CYS A 38 0.85 7.38 3.52
N GLU A 39 2.02 7.68 2.93
CA GLU A 39 2.16 8.66 1.87
C GLU A 39 1.30 8.30 0.65
N GLU A 40 1.31 7.03 0.24
CA GLU A 40 0.49 6.56 -0.87
C GLU A 40 -1.02 6.65 -0.59
N LEU A 41 -1.43 6.38 0.66
CA LEU A 41 -2.84 6.53 1.07
C LEU A 41 -3.28 8.00 1.09
N GLU A 42 -2.43 8.91 1.57
CA GLU A 42 -2.69 10.35 1.54
C GLU A 42 -2.78 10.84 0.09
N ARG A 43 -1.82 10.48 -0.77
CA ARG A 43 -1.86 10.78 -2.22
C ARG A 43 -3.14 10.28 -2.88
N ARG A 44 -3.57 9.05 -2.57
CA ARG A 44 -4.81 8.45 -3.09
C ARG A 44 -6.05 9.21 -2.61
N ARG A 45 -6.07 9.66 -1.36
CA ARG A 45 -7.14 10.51 -0.82
C ARG A 45 -7.20 11.84 -1.56
N GLU A 46 -6.06 12.47 -1.84
CA GLU A 46 -5.98 13.75 -2.55
C GLU A 46 -6.45 13.64 -4.02
N ILE A 47 -5.99 12.62 -4.75
CA ILE A 47 -6.27 12.48 -6.18
C ILE A 47 -7.65 11.89 -6.45
N PHE A 48 -8.06 10.89 -5.65
CA PHE A 48 -9.26 10.10 -5.93
C PHE A 48 -10.39 10.30 -4.90
N GLY A 49 -10.15 11.02 -3.81
CA GLY A 49 -11.15 11.19 -2.75
C GLY A 49 -11.41 9.94 -1.91
N ILE A 50 -10.49 8.97 -1.90
CA ILE A 50 -10.64 7.72 -1.14
C ILE A 50 -10.67 8.01 0.37
N SER A 51 -11.76 7.61 1.02
CA SER A 51 -12.00 7.85 2.45
C SER A 51 -11.84 6.62 3.34
N TYR A 52 -11.83 5.42 2.76
CA TYR A 52 -11.63 4.16 3.49
C TYR A 52 -10.91 3.12 2.62
N ILE A 53 -10.28 2.15 3.29
CA ILE A 53 -9.65 0.99 2.67
C ILE A 53 -10.04 -0.28 3.43
N THR A 54 -9.90 -1.42 2.77
CA THR A 54 -10.07 -2.73 3.39
C THR A 54 -8.72 -3.41 3.55
N VAL A 55 -8.46 -3.92 4.75
CA VAL A 55 -7.26 -4.70 5.05
C VAL A 55 -7.70 -6.13 5.36
N GLY A 56 -7.11 -7.10 4.68
CA GLY A 56 -7.40 -8.52 4.93
C GLY A 56 -6.99 -8.93 6.36
N THR A 57 -7.74 -9.84 6.97
CA THR A 57 -7.56 -10.27 8.37
C THR A 57 -6.12 -10.73 8.66
N ASP A 58 -5.50 -11.46 7.73
CA ASP A 58 -4.13 -11.96 7.86
C ASP A 58 -3.07 -10.85 7.95
N ASN A 59 -3.43 -9.62 7.54
CA ASN A 59 -2.52 -8.48 7.52
C ASN A 59 -2.78 -7.50 8.67
N LEU A 60 -3.77 -7.72 9.54
CA LEU A 60 -4.18 -6.79 10.59
C LEU A 60 -3.01 -6.29 11.45
N GLU A 61 -2.27 -7.21 12.06
CA GLU A 61 -1.14 -6.88 12.93
C GLU A 61 -0.01 -6.17 12.17
N SER A 62 0.30 -6.64 10.97
CA SER A 62 1.33 -6.02 10.12
C SER A 62 0.96 -4.59 9.69
N PHE A 63 -0.34 -4.28 9.62
CA PHE A 63 -0.86 -2.99 9.20
C PHE A 63 -1.07 -2.02 10.37
N ALA A 64 -1.05 -2.50 11.61
CA ALA A 64 -1.21 -1.67 12.81
C ALA A 64 -0.30 -0.42 12.86
N PRO A 65 0.98 -0.45 12.43
CA PRO A 65 1.83 0.74 12.40
C PRO A 65 1.31 1.85 11.48
N VAL A 66 0.67 1.49 10.35
CA VAL A 66 0.06 2.45 9.41
C VAL A 66 -1.14 3.12 10.08
N VAL A 67 -2.01 2.34 10.72
CA VAL A 67 -3.16 2.87 11.47
C VAL A 67 -2.71 3.84 12.56
N LYS A 68 -1.66 3.49 13.31
CA LYS A 68 -1.10 4.35 14.37
C LYS A 68 -0.63 5.70 13.83
N LYS A 69 0.00 5.72 12.65
CA LYS A 69 0.50 6.95 12.00
C LYS A 69 -0.62 7.84 11.46
N LEU A 70 -1.71 7.25 10.97
CA LEU A 70 -2.83 7.98 10.38
C LEU A 70 -3.91 8.38 11.40
N THR A 71 -3.91 7.80 12.60
CA THR A 71 -4.84 8.15 13.66
C THR A 71 -4.76 9.65 13.98
N GLY A 72 -5.89 10.36 13.85
CA GLY A 72 -5.98 11.78 14.17
C GLY A 72 -5.65 12.74 13.02
N LYS A 73 -5.41 12.22 11.80
CA LYS A 73 -5.32 13.00 10.56
C LYS A 73 -6.62 12.96 9.78
#